data_AF-A0A317SZG4-F1
#
_entry.id   AF-A0A317SZG4-F1
#
_cell.length_a   1.000
_cell.length_b   1.000
_cell.length_c   1.000
_cell.angle_alpha   90.00
_cell.angle_beta   90.00
_cell.angle_gamma   90.00
#
_symmetry.space_group_name_H-M   'P 1'
#
loop_
_entity.id
_entity.type
_entity.pdbx_description
1 polymer ?
#
loop_
_entity_poly.entity_id
_entity_poly.type
_entity_poly.pdbx_seq_one_letter_code
_entity_poly.pdbx_strand_id
1 'polypeptide(L)'
;MLSRRLISSHHPRPQALRLAQLISNACSSGRPSVLARAKVLEYVREKGGNTAYEAAMALIGCISSGGDVAVQAIELLRYCSHADVPFLITLSEPPLLQPLLILLKERTLHACLVELLTTLEAAGTGLPYVSMVRKVCDSLRVKGYELSGVLYIKMYSRSELRHRRELAYSARLQACLRRGSKEDLIEANGLIKILAGDPGAEGLQEEEEEELIWKEMVAGVREQVSALGVALEGKIKREVKYDGFVIKLAHLLQVEKRKIDEIEVDGDLTTGLYAVRGEIEEVLQKHKDLVVGEERRIEEGVLVVV
;
A
#
# COMPACT_ATOMS: atom_id res chain seq x y z
N MET A 1 -28.20 -47.81 21.13
CA MET A 1 -27.07 -47.31 21.95
C MET A 1 -26.53 -46.06 21.27
N LEU A 2 -26.65 -44.92 21.96
CA LEU A 2 -26.58 -43.57 21.41
C LEU A 2 -25.14 -43.04 21.33
N SER A 3 -24.89 -42.38 20.21
CA SER A 3 -23.82 -41.45 19.90
C SER A 3 -23.32 -40.60 21.07
N ARG A 4 -22.00 -40.60 21.32
CA ARG A 4 -21.30 -39.47 21.94
C ARG A 4 -20.32 -38.90 20.92
N ARG A 5 -20.78 -37.82 20.28
CA ARG A 5 -19.94 -36.90 19.49
C ARG A 5 -18.88 -36.32 20.42
N LEU A 6 -17.62 -36.42 20.00
CA LEU A 6 -16.52 -35.62 20.50
C LEU A 6 -16.79 -34.15 20.14
N ILE A 7 -17.38 -33.39 21.06
CA ILE A 7 -17.32 -31.93 21.01
C ILE A 7 -15.95 -31.55 21.57
N SER A 8 -14.95 -31.49 20.68
CA SER A 8 -13.69 -30.82 20.99
C SER A 8 -14.01 -29.33 21.10
N SER A 9 -14.08 -28.84 22.33
CA SER A 9 -14.21 -27.42 22.63
C SER A 9 -12.89 -26.72 22.28
N HIS A 10 -12.73 -26.35 21.01
CA HIS A 10 -11.66 -25.46 20.55
C HIS A 10 -11.79 -24.10 21.25
N HIS A 11 -11.17 -23.96 22.42
CA HIS A 11 -10.93 -22.66 23.01
C HIS A 11 -9.96 -21.92 22.09
N PRO A 12 -10.32 -20.75 21.55
CA PRO A 12 -9.38 -19.97 20.75
C PRO A 12 -8.17 -19.62 21.60
N ARG A 13 -6.96 -19.78 21.05
CA ARG A 13 -5.72 -19.38 21.74
C ARG A 13 -5.85 -17.91 22.17
N PRO A 14 -5.36 -17.51 23.36
CA PRO A 14 -5.50 -16.13 23.85
C PRO A 14 -5.02 -15.05 22.87
N GLN A 15 -4.01 -15.37 22.05
CA GLN A 15 -3.48 -14.48 21.02
C GLN A 15 -4.46 -14.28 19.85
N ALA A 16 -5.08 -15.35 19.35
CA ALA A 16 -6.09 -15.28 18.29
C ALA A 16 -7.31 -14.47 18.75
N LEU A 17 -7.71 -14.64 20.02
CA LEU A 17 -8.77 -13.84 20.62
C LEU A 17 -8.41 -12.34 20.66
N ARG A 18 -7.17 -12.01 20.99
CA ARG A 18 -6.71 -10.61 21.03
C ARG A 18 -6.67 -9.97 19.65
N LEU A 19 -6.15 -10.66 18.65
CA LEU A 19 -6.14 -10.16 17.26
C LEU A 19 -7.57 -9.93 16.75
N ALA A 20 -8.47 -10.89 16.98
CA ALA A 20 -9.87 -10.78 16.59
C ALA A 20 -10.57 -9.58 17.26
N GLN A 21 -10.30 -9.32 18.54
CA GLN A 21 -10.80 -8.13 19.24
C GLN A 21 -10.29 -6.82 18.63
N LEU A 22 -9.00 -6.75 18.30
CA LEU A 22 -8.41 -5.56 17.66
C LEU A 22 -9.03 -5.31 16.29
N ILE A 23 -9.18 -6.36 15.48
CA ILE A 23 -9.81 -6.28 14.16
C ILE A 23 -11.28 -5.86 14.29
N SER A 24 -12.05 -6.47 15.20
CA SER A 24 -13.45 -6.10 15.43
C SER A 24 -13.60 -4.63 15.81
N ASN A 25 -12.76 -4.14 16.73
CA ASN A 25 -12.74 -2.72 17.10
C ASN A 25 -12.38 -1.81 15.92
N ALA A 26 -11.42 -2.23 15.08
CA ALA A 26 -11.01 -1.48 13.90
C ALA A 26 -12.00 -1.57 12.73
N CYS A 27 -12.93 -2.52 12.74
CA CYS A 27 -13.97 -2.69 11.70
C CYS A 27 -15.38 -2.36 12.20
N SER A 28 -15.53 -1.85 13.42
CA SER A 28 -16.83 -1.50 14.00
C SER A 28 -17.53 -0.38 13.22
N SER A 29 -18.87 -0.36 13.24
CA SER A 29 -19.71 0.61 12.54
C SER A 29 -19.36 2.05 12.95
N GLY A 30 -18.92 2.86 11.98
CA GLY A 30 -18.37 4.20 12.15
C GLY A 30 -17.15 4.40 11.25
N ARG A 31 -16.49 5.56 11.29
CA ARG A 31 -15.13 5.70 10.74
C ARG A 31 -14.13 5.28 11.83
N PRO A 32 -13.49 4.10 11.72
CA PRO A 32 -12.42 3.69 12.62
C PRO A 32 -11.35 4.77 12.61
N SER A 33 -10.92 5.16 13.81
CA SER A 33 -9.83 6.08 13.96
C SER A 33 -8.56 5.46 13.37
N VAL A 34 -7.68 6.30 12.82
CA VAL A 34 -6.34 5.89 12.37
C VAL A 34 -5.61 5.12 13.48
N LEU A 35 -5.85 5.50 14.74
CA LEU A 35 -5.34 4.83 15.93
C LEU A 35 -5.78 3.36 16.05
N ALA A 36 -7.03 3.03 15.73
CA ALA A 36 -7.51 1.64 15.80
C ALA A 36 -6.81 0.76 14.75
N ARG A 37 -6.61 1.29 13.54
CA ARG A 37 -5.86 0.60 12.47
C ARG A 37 -4.39 0.43 12.83
N ALA A 38 -3.77 1.48 13.38
CA ALA A 38 -2.38 1.44 13.85
C ALA A 38 -2.17 0.34 14.91
N LYS A 39 -3.08 0.19 15.87
CA LYS A 39 -3.01 -0.86 16.91
C LYS A 39 -3.04 -2.28 16.33
N VAL A 40 -3.83 -2.52 15.27
CA VAL A 40 -3.83 -3.82 14.59
C VAL A 40 -2.46 -4.06 13.95
N LEU A 41 -1.93 -3.06 13.26
CA LEU A 41 -0.64 -3.19 12.58
C LEU A 41 0.53 -3.35 13.55
N GLU A 42 0.56 -2.59 14.65
CA GLU A 42 1.52 -2.74 15.74
C GLU A 42 1.50 -4.17 16.29
N TYR A 43 0.31 -4.70 16.59
CA TYR A 43 0.17 -6.06 17.07
C TYR A 43 0.71 -7.09 16.06
N VAL A 44 0.41 -6.91 14.77
CA VAL A 44 0.92 -7.79 13.70
C VAL A 44 2.45 -7.77 13.65
N ARG A 45 3.06 -6.58 13.74
CA ARG A 45 4.53 -6.41 13.73
C ARG A 45 5.19 -7.02 14.95
N GLU A 46 4.63 -6.78 16.14
CA GLU A 46 5.16 -7.29 17.40
C GLU A 46 5.11 -8.82 17.48
N LYS A 47 4.06 -9.45 16.95
CA LYS A 47 3.94 -10.91 16.96
C LYS A 47 4.73 -11.58 15.83
N GLY A 48 4.83 -10.94 14.67
CA GLY A 48 5.55 -11.46 13.53
C GLY A 48 5.01 -12.83 13.07
N GLY A 49 5.84 -13.59 12.37
CA GLY A 49 5.51 -14.93 11.90
C GLY A 49 4.22 -14.98 11.08
N ASN A 50 3.25 -15.79 11.52
CA ASN A 50 2.00 -15.99 10.80
C ASN A 50 0.92 -14.94 11.06
N THR A 51 1.17 -13.95 11.93
CA THR A 51 0.12 -13.02 12.36
C THR A 51 -0.41 -12.14 11.23
N ALA A 52 0.42 -11.76 10.25
CA ALA A 52 -0.03 -11.02 9.07
C ALA A 52 -1.05 -11.84 8.24
N TYR A 53 -0.78 -13.14 8.06
CA TYR A 53 -1.68 -14.04 7.34
C TYR A 53 -2.99 -14.26 8.09
N GLU A 54 -2.92 -14.46 9.41
CA GLU A 54 -4.12 -14.62 10.26
C GLU A 54 -4.98 -13.35 10.26
N ALA A 55 -4.35 -12.17 10.32
CA ALA A 55 -5.04 -10.90 10.23
C ALA A 55 -5.71 -10.72 8.87
N ALA A 56 -5.00 -10.99 7.76
CA ALA A 56 -5.56 -10.90 6.41
C ALA A 56 -6.74 -11.87 6.22
N MET A 57 -6.62 -13.12 6.67
CA MET A 57 -7.71 -14.11 6.64
C MET A 57 -8.94 -13.63 7.40
N ALA A 58 -8.75 -13.11 8.62
CA ALA A 58 -9.85 -12.59 9.43
C ALA A 58 -10.53 -11.39 8.75
N LEU A 59 -9.76 -10.49 8.15
CA LEU A 59 -10.29 -9.34 7.41
C LEU A 59 -11.06 -9.76 6.16
N ILE A 60 -10.57 -10.72 5.38
CA ILE A 60 -11.33 -11.27 4.23
C ILE A 60 -12.67 -11.87 4.69
N GLY A 61 -12.69 -12.53 5.85
CA GLY A 61 -13.92 -12.98 6.50
C GLY A 61 -14.88 -11.83 6.84
N CYS A 62 -14.37 -10.72 7.40
CA CYS A 62 -15.15 -9.51 7.64
C CYS A 62 -15.69 -8.90 6.33
N ILE A 63 -14.92 -8.88 5.25
CA ILE A 63 -15.36 -8.36 3.95
C ILE A 63 -16.54 -9.18 3.42
N SER A 64 -16.43 -10.51 3.54
CA SER A 64 -17.47 -11.44 3.10
C SER A 64 -18.79 -11.31 3.90
N SER A 65 -18.75 -10.69 5.10
CA SER A 65 -19.95 -10.44 5.91
C SER A 65 -20.78 -9.23 5.44
N GLY A 66 -20.22 -8.37 4.58
CA GLY A 66 -20.92 -7.23 3.99
C GLY A 66 -21.09 -6.02 4.91
N GLY A 67 -21.85 -5.02 4.43
CA GLY A 67 -22.16 -3.79 5.16
C GLY A 67 -20.96 -2.87 5.42
N ASP A 68 -21.09 -1.97 6.41
CA ASP A 68 -20.04 -1.01 6.78
C ASP A 68 -18.75 -1.71 7.24
N VAL A 69 -18.89 -2.87 7.88
CA VAL A 69 -17.76 -3.68 8.36
C VAL A 69 -16.85 -4.09 7.19
N ALA A 70 -17.43 -4.43 6.04
CA ALA A 70 -16.66 -4.81 4.86
C ALA A 70 -15.83 -3.64 4.32
N VAL A 71 -16.40 -2.44 4.26
CA VAL A 71 -15.67 -1.22 3.85
C VAL A 71 -14.51 -0.93 4.80
N GLN A 72 -14.73 -1.06 6.11
CA GLN A 72 -13.66 -0.84 7.09
C GLN A 72 -12.58 -1.91 7.06
N ALA A 73 -12.95 -3.16 6.78
CA ALA A 73 -12.00 -4.25 6.62
C ALA A 73 -11.13 -4.05 5.37
N ILE A 74 -11.70 -3.59 4.24
CA ILE A 74 -10.93 -3.23 3.05
C ILE A 74 -9.99 -2.06 3.35
N GLU A 75 -10.46 -1.03 4.04
CA GLU A 75 -9.63 0.10 4.44
C GLU A 75 -8.46 -0.32 5.33
N LEU A 76 -8.69 -1.26 6.25
CA LEU A 76 -7.67 -1.79 7.12
C LEU A 76 -6.65 -2.64 6.35
N LEU A 77 -7.09 -3.49 5.40
CA LEU A 77 -6.17 -4.20 4.50
C LEU A 77 -5.29 -3.22 3.73
N ARG A 78 -5.88 -2.15 3.20
CA ARG A 78 -5.16 -1.11 2.46
C ARG A 78 -4.14 -0.39 3.33
N TYR A 79 -4.55 0.02 4.53
CA TYR A 79 -3.67 0.68 5.51
C TYR A 79 -2.47 -0.21 5.87
N CYS A 80 -2.71 -1.48 6.22
CA CYS A 80 -1.65 -2.41 6.59
C CYS A 80 -0.70 -2.66 5.42
N SER A 81 -1.22 -2.87 4.21
CA SER A 81 -0.40 -3.20 3.04
C SER A 81 0.45 -2.01 2.57
N HIS A 82 -0.07 -0.79 2.64
CA HIS A 82 0.73 0.40 2.31
C HIS A 82 1.81 0.69 3.37
N ALA A 83 1.56 0.33 4.63
CA ALA A 83 2.48 0.62 5.73
C ALA A 83 3.52 -0.48 5.98
N ASP A 84 3.28 -1.72 5.54
CA ASP A 84 4.05 -2.89 5.97
C ASP A 84 4.28 -3.89 4.83
N VAL A 85 5.56 -4.06 4.46
CA VAL A 85 5.97 -4.95 3.36
C VAL A 85 5.58 -6.41 3.63
N PRO A 86 5.83 -6.99 4.82
CA PRO A 86 5.40 -8.35 5.10
C PRO A 86 3.89 -8.56 4.93
N PHE A 87 3.07 -7.59 5.34
CA PHE A 87 1.63 -7.63 5.13
C PHE A 87 1.26 -7.57 3.64
N LEU A 88 1.85 -6.64 2.88
CA LEU A 88 1.63 -6.49 1.45
C LEU A 88 1.94 -7.78 0.68
N ILE A 89 3.11 -8.38 0.93
CA ILE A 89 3.53 -9.61 0.26
C ILE A 89 2.62 -10.76 0.65
N THR A 90 2.27 -10.87 1.93
CA THR A 90 1.31 -11.88 2.39
C THR A 90 -0.03 -11.75 1.68
N LEU A 91 -0.59 -10.54 1.55
CA LEU A 91 -1.87 -10.31 0.88
C LEU A 91 -1.82 -10.57 -0.63
N SER A 92 -0.64 -10.40 -1.24
CA SER A 92 -0.41 -10.65 -2.68
C SER A 92 -0.38 -12.14 -3.03
N GLU A 93 -0.29 -13.02 -2.03
CA GLU A 93 -0.28 -14.48 -2.23
C GLU A 93 -1.63 -15.02 -2.72
N PRO A 94 -1.66 -16.03 -3.62
CA PRO A 94 -2.91 -16.56 -4.17
C PRO A 94 -3.99 -16.95 -3.15
N PRO A 95 -3.68 -17.59 -2.00
CA PRO A 95 -4.70 -17.96 -1.01
C PRO A 95 -5.48 -16.77 -0.42
N LEU A 96 -4.88 -15.58 -0.40
CA LEU A 96 -5.49 -14.36 0.13
C LEU A 96 -6.00 -13.44 -0.99
N LEU A 97 -5.28 -13.35 -2.10
CA LEU A 97 -5.66 -12.53 -3.24
C LEU A 97 -6.89 -13.10 -3.96
N GLN A 98 -6.97 -14.41 -4.19
CA GLN A 98 -8.07 -15.02 -4.96
C GLN A 98 -9.47 -14.75 -4.37
N PRO A 99 -9.71 -14.89 -3.04
CA PRO A 99 -10.97 -14.48 -2.44
C PRO A 99 -11.34 -13.02 -2.71
N LEU A 100 -10.38 -12.10 -2.67
CA LEU A 100 -10.62 -10.68 -2.98
C LEU A 100 -11.01 -10.48 -4.44
N LEU A 101 -10.41 -11.23 -5.38
CA LEU A 101 -10.78 -11.17 -6.80
C LEU A 101 -12.18 -11.74 -7.08
N ILE A 102 -12.64 -12.69 -6.28
CA ILE A 102 -14.02 -13.19 -6.35
C ILE A 102 -14.97 -12.08 -5.88
N LEU A 103 -14.67 -11.45 -4.74
CA LEU A 103 -15.45 -10.34 -4.18
C LEU A 103 -15.43 -9.09 -5.06
N LEU A 104 -14.42 -8.91 -5.92
CA LEU A 104 -14.36 -7.81 -6.89
C LEU A 104 -15.56 -7.80 -7.85
N LYS A 105 -16.22 -8.96 -8.05
CA LYS A 105 -17.45 -9.06 -8.85
C LYS A 105 -18.68 -8.50 -8.14
N GLU A 106 -18.61 -8.26 -6.83
CA GLU A 106 -19.69 -7.67 -6.04
C GLU A 106 -19.69 -6.15 -6.20
N ARG A 107 -20.81 -5.60 -6.71
CA ARG A 107 -20.92 -4.17 -7.05
C ARG A 107 -20.73 -3.23 -5.86
N THR A 108 -21.14 -3.65 -4.67
CA THR A 108 -21.14 -2.80 -3.46
C THR A 108 -19.74 -2.50 -2.93
N LEU A 109 -18.79 -3.41 -3.12
CA LEU A 109 -17.41 -3.29 -2.63
C LEU A 109 -16.42 -2.98 -3.74
N HIS A 110 -16.91 -2.90 -4.99
CA HIS A 110 -16.10 -2.83 -6.18
C HIS A 110 -15.08 -1.69 -6.15
N ALA A 111 -15.53 -0.46 -5.87
CA ALA A 111 -14.65 0.71 -5.82
C ALA A 111 -13.54 0.55 -4.76
N CYS A 112 -13.89 0.10 -3.55
CA CYS A 112 -12.92 -0.11 -2.47
C CYS A 112 -11.90 -1.21 -2.80
N LEU A 113 -12.33 -2.29 -3.44
CA LEU A 113 -11.45 -3.38 -3.85
C LEU A 113 -10.52 -2.97 -5.00
N VAL A 114 -11.03 -2.20 -5.97
CA VAL A 114 -10.19 -1.60 -7.02
C VAL A 114 -9.13 -0.69 -6.38
N GLU A 115 -9.52 0.19 -5.44
CA GLU A 115 -8.56 1.04 -4.73
C GLU A 115 -7.53 0.24 -3.91
N LEU A 116 -7.94 -0.87 -3.28
CA LEU A 116 -7.02 -1.78 -2.59
C LEU A 116 -5.99 -2.37 -3.56
N LEU A 117 -6.42 -2.93 -4.69
CA LEU A 117 -5.52 -3.52 -5.70
C LEU A 117 -4.53 -2.49 -6.25
N THR A 118 -5.02 -1.29 -6.56
CA THR A 118 -4.21 -0.15 -7.00
C THR A 118 -3.18 0.25 -5.93
N THR A 119 -3.57 0.22 -4.64
CA THR A 119 -2.64 0.48 -3.53
C THR A 119 -1.56 -0.59 -3.44
N LEU A 120 -1.92 -1.86 -3.60
CA LEU A 120 -0.97 -2.98 -3.56
C LEU A 120 0.05 -2.91 -4.70
N GLU A 121 -0.41 -2.54 -5.90
CA GLU A 121 0.46 -2.34 -7.05
C GLU A 121 1.46 -1.21 -6.81
N ALA A 122 0.97 -0.03 -6.44
CA ALA A 122 1.79 1.16 -6.21
C ALA A 122 2.76 1.00 -5.01
N ALA A 123 2.29 0.45 -3.89
CA ALA A 123 3.15 0.19 -2.73
C ALA A 123 4.14 -0.97 -2.97
N GLY A 124 3.88 -1.80 -3.99
CA GLY A 124 4.68 -2.94 -4.43
C GLY A 124 5.76 -2.60 -5.47
N THR A 125 5.86 -1.35 -5.93
CA THR A 125 6.90 -0.93 -6.88
C THR A 125 8.30 -1.28 -6.37
N GLY A 126 9.08 -1.94 -7.22
CA GLY A 126 10.43 -2.41 -6.89
C GLY A 126 10.53 -3.64 -5.99
N LEU A 127 9.40 -4.22 -5.55
CA LEU A 127 9.37 -5.43 -4.74
C LEU A 127 9.16 -6.70 -5.58
N PRO A 128 9.73 -7.84 -5.14
CA PRO A 128 9.43 -9.15 -5.72
C PRO A 128 8.03 -9.62 -5.28
N TYR A 129 7.54 -10.69 -5.92
CA TYR A 129 6.29 -11.41 -5.57
C TYR A 129 4.96 -10.63 -5.65
N VAL A 130 4.95 -9.41 -6.19
CA VAL A 130 3.71 -8.64 -6.46
C VAL A 130 3.22 -8.77 -7.92
N SER A 131 3.84 -9.63 -8.72
CA SER A 131 3.55 -9.77 -10.16
C SER A 131 2.11 -10.19 -10.46
N MET A 132 1.49 -10.96 -9.56
CA MET A 132 0.07 -11.33 -9.68
C MET A 132 -0.84 -10.12 -9.54
N VAL A 133 -0.54 -9.22 -8.59
CA VAL A 133 -1.29 -7.97 -8.40
C VAL A 133 -1.18 -7.10 -9.64
N ARG A 134 0.04 -6.92 -10.20
CA ARG A 134 0.25 -6.15 -11.45
C ARG A 134 -0.57 -6.73 -12.61
N LYS A 135 -0.54 -8.05 -12.82
CA LYS A 135 -1.35 -8.71 -13.86
C LYS A 135 -2.85 -8.48 -13.68
N VAL A 136 -3.34 -8.46 -12.44
CA VAL A 136 -4.74 -8.14 -12.15
C VAL A 136 -5.03 -6.69 -12.53
N CYS A 137 -4.19 -5.74 -12.09
CA CYS A 137 -4.32 -4.33 -12.42
C CYS A 137 -4.28 -4.07 -13.93
N ASP A 138 -3.36 -4.71 -14.66
CA ASP A 138 -3.30 -4.63 -16.13
C ASP A 138 -4.59 -5.17 -16.78
N SER A 139 -5.13 -6.27 -16.27
CA SER A 139 -6.42 -6.80 -16.74
C SER A 139 -7.57 -5.82 -16.50
N LEU A 140 -7.54 -5.08 -15.39
CA LEU A 140 -8.52 -4.03 -15.09
C LEU A 140 -8.31 -2.83 -16.04
N ARG A 141 -7.08 -2.37 -16.26
CA ARG A 141 -6.79 -1.30 -17.23
C ARG A 141 -7.34 -1.64 -18.62
N VAL A 142 -7.12 -2.87 -19.10
CA VAL A 142 -7.66 -3.36 -20.39
C VAL A 142 -9.19 -3.34 -20.43
N LYS A 143 -9.86 -3.52 -19.28
CA LYS A 143 -11.33 -3.41 -19.17
C LYS A 143 -11.84 -1.97 -19.04
N GLY A 144 -10.94 -0.97 -19.07
CA GLY A 144 -11.28 0.45 -19.01
C GLY A 144 -11.30 1.04 -17.59
N TYR A 145 -10.71 0.37 -16.60
CA TYR A 145 -10.58 0.94 -15.27
C TYR A 145 -9.44 1.95 -15.22
N GLU A 146 -9.75 3.16 -14.72
CA GLU A 146 -8.75 4.16 -14.36
C GLU A 146 -8.22 3.86 -12.96
N LEU A 147 -7.04 3.24 -12.89
CA LEU A 147 -6.36 2.92 -11.64
C LEU A 147 -5.37 4.04 -11.31
N SER A 148 -5.64 4.81 -10.26
CA SER A 148 -4.72 5.85 -9.80
C SER A 148 -4.00 5.42 -8.53
N GLY A 149 -2.74 4.97 -8.68
CA GLY A 149 -1.82 4.61 -7.58
C GLY A 149 -1.20 5.82 -6.89
N VAL A 150 -1.56 7.02 -7.35
CA VAL A 150 -0.89 8.28 -7.06
C VAL A 150 -0.66 8.52 -5.56
N LEU A 151 -1.60 8.20 -4.68
CA LEU A 151 -1.43 8.44 -3.24
C LEU A 151 -0.49 7.46 -2.52
N TYR A 152 -0.01 6.41 -3.20
CA TYR A 152 0.68 5.28 -2.58
C TYR A 152 2.07 5.02 -3.16
N ILE A 153 2.46 5.74 -4.21
CA ILE A 153 3.81 5.73 -4.77
C ILE A 153 4.75 6.51 -3.85
N LYS A 154 5.95 5.96 -3.64
CA LYS A 154 7.00 6.54 -2.82
C LYS A 154 8.36 6.30 -3.44
N MET A 155 9.25 7.26 -3.25
CA MET A 155 10.68 7.12 -3.49
C MET A 155 11.32 6.39 -2.31
N TYR A 156 12.31 5.56 -2.62
CA TYR A 156 13.11 4.85 -1.62
C TYR A 156 14.57 5.04 -1.96
N SER A 157 15.43 5.24 -0.96
CA SER A 157 16.87 5.17 -1.19
C SER A 157 17.29 3.74 -1.54
N ARG A 158 18.50 3.55 -2.07
CA ARG A 158 19.01 2.21 -2.40
C ARG A 158 19.03 1.28 -1.18
N SER A 159 19.44 1.78 -0.02
CA SER A 159 19.46 1.02 1.24
C SER A 159 18.05 0.66 1.72
N GLU A 160 17.09 1.57 1.59
CA GLU A 160 15.69 1.30 1.94
C GLU A 160 15.04 0.30 0.99
N LEU A 161 15.29 0.41 -0.32
CA LEU A 161 14.78 -0.54 -1.30
C LEU A 161 15.33 -1.95 -1.03
N ARG A 162 16.64 -2.07 -0.74
CA ARG A 162 17.25 -3.34 -0.32
C ARG A 162 16.58 -3.89 0.94
N HIS A 163 16.42 -3.06 1.98
CA HIS A 163 15.77 -3.49 3.21
C HIS A 163 14.32 -3.95 2.98
N ARG A 164 13.57 -3.25 2.12
CA ARG A 164 12.21 -3.66 1.75
C ARG A 164 12.21 -4.99 0.98
N ARG A 165 13.18 -5.24 0.10
CA ARG A 165 13.35 -6.53 -0.58
C ARG A 165 13.65 -7.66 0.41
N GLU A 166 14.54 -7.44 1.36
CA GLU A 166 14.81 -8.40 2.45
C GLU A 166 13.54 -8.76 3.24
N LEU A 167 12.72 -7.75 3.59
CA LEU A 167 11.43 -7.96 4.24
C LEU A 167 10.46 -8.76 3.35
N ALA A 168 10.46 -8.50 2.03
CA ALA A 168 9.63 -9.22 1.09
C ALA A 168 10.05 -10.69 0.96
N TYR A 169 11.35 -10.97 0.84
CA TYR A 169 11.91 -12.32 0.84
C TYR A 169 11.59 -13.06 2.15
N SER A 170 11.72 -12.38 3.28
CA SER A 170 11.38 -12.94 4.59
C SER A 170 9.90 -13.33 4.69
N ALA A 171 9.00 -12.47 4.20
CA ALA A 171 7.57 -12.76 4.17
C ALA A 171 7.21 -13.91 3.23
N ARG A 172 7.83 -13.95 2.05
CA ARG A 172 7.69 -15.06 1.09
C ARG A 172 8.18 -16.38 1.68
N LEU A 173 9.31 -16.36 2.39
CA LEU A 173 9.87 -17.53 3.09
C LEU A 173 8.86 -18.06 4.12
N GLN A 174 8.27 -17.19 4.94
CA GLN A 174 7.22 -17.58 5.89
C GLN A 174 6.02 -18.22 5.19
N ALA A 175 5.59 -17.69 4.04
CA ALA A 175 4.50 -18.25 3.26
C ALA A 175 4.84 -19.64 2.68
N CYS A 176 6.07 -19.84 2.22
CA CYS A 176 6.54 -21.12 1.72
C CYS A 176 6.60 -22.17 2.85
N LEU A 177 7.20 -21.83 3.98
CA LEU A 177 7.29 -22.70 5.15
C LEU A 177 5.91 -23.08 5.71
N ARG A 178 4.95 -22.15 5.68
CA ARG A 178 3.57 -22.42 6.10
C ARG A 178 2.86 -23.43 5.19
N ARG A 179 3.05 -23.34 3.88
CA ARG A 179 2.38 -24.21 2.90
C ARG A 179 3.04 -25.58 2.82
N GLY A 180 4.37 -25.63 2.85
CA GLY A 180 5.15 -26.87 2.98
C GLY A 180 5.04 -27.84 1.81
N SER A 181 4.60 -27.40 0.62
CA SER A 181 4.67 -28.23 -0.58
C SER A 181 6.12 -28.45 -1.01
N LYS A 182 6.35 -29.43 -1.90
CA LYS A 182 7.70 -29.72 -2.39
C LYS A 182 8.31 -28.48 -3.08
N GLU A 183 7.50 -27.80 -3.88
CA GLU A 183 7.89 -26.58 -4.60
C GLU A 183 8.18 -25.44 -3.62
N ASP A 184 7.36 -25.28 -2.59
CA ASP A 184 7.56 -24.27 -1.56
C ASP A 184 8.86 -24.50 -0.77
N LEU A 185 9.20 -25.75 -0.45
CA LEU A 185 10.43 -26.05 0.27
C LEU A 185 11.68 -25.81 -0.59
N ILE A 186 11.59 -26.02 -1.90
CA ILE A 186 12.67 -25.69 -2.84
C ILE A 186 12.88 -24.17 -2.87
N GLU A 187 11.80 -23.41 -3.02
CA GLU A 187 11.85 -21.94 -3.02
C GLU A 187 12.36 -21.39 -1.66
N ALA A 188 11.86 -21.95 -0.55
CA ALA A 188 12.31 -21.59 0.79
C ALA A 188 13.82 -21.76 0.97
N ASN A 189 14.40 -22.85 0.45
CA ASN A 189 15.85 -23.04 0.49
C ASN A 189 16.61 -22.00 -0.32
N GLY A 190 16.09 -21.55 -1.47
CA GLY A 190 16.65 -20.45 -2.24
C GLY A 190 16.62 -19.13 -1.47
N LEU A 191 15.46 -18.79 -0.90
CA LEU A 191 15.26 -17.60 -0.08
C LEU A 191 16.18 -17.55 1.14
N ILE A 192 16.42 -18.69 1.79
CA ILE A 192 17.35 -18.77 2.93
C ILE A 192 18.78 -18.39 2.50
N LYS A 193 19.21 -18.80 1.30
CA LYS A 193 20.55 -18.44 0.78
C LYS A 193 20.64 -16.95 0.46
N ILE A 194 19.61 -16.41 -0.19
CA ILE A 194 19.48 -14.98 -0.49
C ILE A 194 19.59 -14.16 0.81
N LEU A 195 18.77 -14.48 1.80
CA LEU A 195 18.76 -13.79 3.09
C LEU A 195 20.05 -13.98 3.90
N ALA A 196 20.82 -15.04 3.62
CA ALA A 196 22.14 -15.25 4.20
C ALA A 196 23.26 -14.47 3.46
N GLY A 197 22.94 -13.78 2.38
CA GLY A 197 23.90 -12.99 1.59
C GLY A 197 24.79 -13.85 0.68
N ASP A 198 24.31 -14.99 0.20
CA ASP A 198 25.05 -15.84 -0.74
C ASP A 198 25.19 -15.12 -2.11
N PRO A 199 26.41 -14.69 -2.51
CA PRO A 199 26.61 -13.90 -3.72
C PRO A 199 26.24 -14.66 -5.00
N GLY A 200 26.16 -15.99 -4.95
CA GLY A 200 25.74 -16.82 -6.08
C GLY A 200 24.23 -16.90 -6.30
N ALA A 201 23.42 -16.31 -5.40
CA ALA A 201 21.96 -16.42 -5.46
C ALA A 201 21.28 -15.29 -6.27
N GLU A 202 21.88 -14.08 -6.36
CA GLU A 202 21.26 -12.90 -7.01
C GLU A 202 22.21 -12.04 -7.88
N GLY A 203 23.53 -12.22 -7.79
CA GLY A 203 24.51 -11.15 -8.03
C GLY A 203 24.87 -10.71 -9.46
N LEU A 204 24.02 -10.83 -10.49
CA LEU A 204 24.34 -10.32 -11.85
C LEU A 204 23.20 -9.61 -12.59
N GLN A 205 21.97 -9.55 -12.05
CA GLN A 205 20.82 -8.86 -12.67
C GLN A 205 20.37 -7.60 -11.92
N GLU A 206 21.02 -7.27 -10.80
CA GLU A 206 20.54 -6.24 -9.88
C GLU A 206 20.62 -4.81 -10.43
N GLU A 207 21.65 -4.45 -11.20
CA GLU A 207 21.86 -3.06 -11.63
C GLU A 207 20.86 -2.61 -12.71
N GLU A 208 20.63 -3.43 -13.74
CA GLU A 208 19.64 -3.14 -14.80
C GLU A 208 18.20 -3.15 -14.25
N GLU A 209 17.90 -4.06 -13.31
CA GLU A 209 16.61 -4.08 -12.62
C GLU A 209 16.41 -2.88 -11.71
N GLU A 210 17.46 -2.44 -11.00
CA GLU A 210 17.39 -1.24 -10.16
C GLU A 210 17.06 0.00 -11.01
N GLU A 211 17.75 0.24 -12.14
CA GLU A 211 17.47 1.39 -13.00
C GLU A 211 16.00 1.41 -13.48
N LEU A 212 15.46 0.26 -13.89
CA LEU A 212 14.06 0.17 -14.33
C LEU A 212 13.09 0.53 -13.20
N ILE A 213 13.38 0.08 -11.98
CA ILE A 213 12.57 0.37 -10.79
C ILE A 213 12.59 1.86 -10.47
N TRP A 214 13.76 2.50 -10.55
CA TRP A 214 13.87 3.95 -10.36
C TRP A 214 13.07 4.73 -11.40
N LYS A 215 13.13 4.31 -12.67
CA LYS A 215 12.31 4.91 -13.73
C LYS A 215 10.81 4.78 -13.45
N GLU A 216 10.37 3.63 -12.96
CA GLU A 216 8.97 3.39 -12.56
C GLU A 216 8.56 4.30 -11.39
N MET A 217 9.40 4.43 -10.35
CA MET A 217 9.15 5.33 -9.21
C MET A 217 9.09 6.79 -9.65
N VAL A 218 10.03 7.25 -10.47
CA VAL A 218 10.04 8.62 -11.03
C VAL A 218 8.78 8.88 -11.85
N ALA A 219 8.36 7.93 -12.70
CA ALA A 219 7.12 8.07 -13.47
C ALA A 219 5.90 8.21 -12.56
N GLY A 220 5.84 7.43 -11.48
CA GLY A 220 4.77 7.52 -10.49
C GLY A 220 4.73 8.85 -9.73
N VAL A 221 5.90 9.41 -9.39
CA VAL A 221 5.98 10.76 -8.79
C VAL A 221 5.59 11.84 -9.79
N ARG A 222 5.92 11.70 -11.08
CA ARG A 222 5.41 12.61 -12.14
C ARG A 222 3.88 12.57 -12.22
N GLU A 223 3.27 11.39 -12.05
CA GLU A 223 1.81 11.26 -11.99
C GLU A 223 1.24 12.02 -10.79
N GLN A 224 1.90 11.97 -9.62
CA GLN A 224 1.54 12.79 -8.45
C GLN A 224 1.61 14.30 -8.73
N VAL A 225 2.68 14.76 -9.38
CA VAL A 225 2.83 16.17 -9.76
C VAL A 225 1.71 16.59 -10.70
N SER A 226 1.44 15.79 -11.74
CA SER A 226 0.37 16.06 -12.71
C SER A 226 -1.01 16.09 -12.03
N ALA A 227 -1.30 15.13 -11.16
CA ALA A 227 -2.57 15.07 -10.43
C ALA A 227 -2.78 16.29 -9.53
N LEU A 228 -1.74 16.76 -8.85
CA LEU A 228 -1.83 17.99 -8.06
C LEU A 228 -2.03 19.22 -8.97
N GLY A 229 -1.30 19.31 -10.09
CA GLY A 229 -1.45 20.39 -11.06
C GLY A 229 -2.89 20.52 -11.57
N VAL A 230 -3.49 19.43 -12.03
CA VAL A 230 -4.89 19.38 -12.49
C VAL A 230 -5.85 19.79 -11.37
N ALA A 231 -5.63 19.32 -10.13
CA ALA A 231 -6.48 19.67 -9.00
C ALA A 231 -6.40 21.17 -8.63
N LEU A 232 -5.22 21.78 -8.75
CA LEU A 232 -5.04 23.24 -8.53
C LEU A 232 -5.69 24.06 -9.64
N GLU A 233 -5.59 23.65 -10.90
CA GLU A 233 -6.27 24.31 -12.01
C GLU A 233 -7.79 24.28 -11.86
N GLY A 234 -8.36 23.13 -11.47
CA GLY A 234 -9.79 23.02 -11.18
C GLY A 234 -10.24 23.93 -10.04
N LYS A 235 -9.40 24.13 -9.01
CA LYS A 235 -9.64 25.10 -7.94
C LYS A 235 -9.66 26.55 -8.45
N ILE A 236 -8.71 26.93 -9.31
CA ILE A 236 -8.65 28.28 -9.91
C ILE A 236 -9.94 28.56 -10.68
N LYS A 237 -10.44 27.57 -11.44
CA LYS A 237 -11.70 27.67 -12.19
C LYS A 237 -12.96 27.58 -11.31
N ARG A 238 -12.81 27.41 -9.98
CA ARG A 238 -13.89 27.14 -9.01
C ARG A 238 -14.73 25.91 -9.34
N GLU A 239 -14.18 24.99 -10.12
CA GLU A 239 -14.87 23.79 -10.57
C GLU A 239 -14.93 22.73 -9.47
N VAL A 240 -14.01 22.75 -8.48
CA VAL A 240 -13.98 21.70 -7.45
C VAL A 240 -13.50 22.09 -6.05
N LYS A 241 -14.14 21.50 -5.01
CA LYS A 241 -13.71 21.53 -3.59
C LYS A 241 -12.89 20.28 -3.24
N TYR A 242 -11.63 20.20 -3.69
CA TYR A 242 -10.74 19.06 -3.38
C TYR A 242 -9.74 19.33 -2.24
N ASP A 243 -10.11 20.08 -1.19
CA ASP A 243 -9.15 20.53 -0.18
C ASP A 243 -8.38 19.39 0.48
N GLY A 244 -9.07 18.32 0.89
CA GLY A 244 -8.41 17.19 1.55
C GLY A 244 -7.47 16.38 0.66
N PHE A 245 -7.77 16.25 -0.64
CA PHE A 245 -6.92 15.53 -1.59
C PHE A 245 -5.71 16.37 -1.98
N VAL A 246 -5.91 17.65 -2.27
CA VAL A 246 -4.85 18.61 -2.59
C VAL A 246 -3.84 18.73 -1.45
N ILE A 247 -4.31 18.88 -0.20
CA ILE A 247 -3.43 18.97 0.97
C ILE A 247 -2.61 17.69 1.14
N LYS A 248 -3.22 16.51 0.95
CA LYS A 248 -2.52 15.22 1.05
C LYS A 248 -1.45 15.08 -0.03
N LEU A 249 -1.77 15.38 -1.28
CA LEU A 249 -0.79 15.33 -2.38
C LEU A 249 0.35 16.31 -2.18
N ALA A 250 0.06 17.54 -1.77
CA ALA A 250 1.10 18.53 -1.47
C ALA A 250 2.02 18.04 -0.34
N HIS A 251 1.46 17.44 0.71
CA HIS A 251 2.27 16.86 1.78
C HIS A 251 3.12 15.68 1.30
N LEU A 252 2.56 14.76 0.50
CA LEU A 252 3.29 13.63 -0.07
C LEU A 252 4.45 14.12 -0.95
N LEU A 253 4.18 14.99 -1.92
CA LEU A 253 5.22 15.57 -2.79
C LEU A 253 6.30 16.31 -2.01
N GLN A 254 5.95 16.96 -0.89
CA GLN A 254 6.94 17.60 -0.02
C GLN A 254 7.85 16.58 0.68
N VAL A 255 7.35 15.38 1.00
CA VAL A 255 8.15 14.26 1.51
C VAL A 255 9.01 13.67 0.40
N GLU A 256 8.43 13.40 -0.77
CA GLU A 256 9.15 12.83 -1.92
C GLU A 256 10.28 13.75 -2.40
N LYS A 257 10.06 15.07 -2.40
CA LYS A 257 11.12 16.06 -2.68
C LYS A 257 12.33 15.86 -1.77
N ARG A 258 12.11 15.76 -0.46
CA ARG A 258 13.21 15.55 0.51
C ARG A 258 13.89 14.21 0.26
N LYS A 259 13.10 13.21 -0.14
CA LYS A 259 13.63 11.88 -0.42
C LYS A 259 14.55 11.86 -1.62
N ILE A 260 14.17 12.55 -2.69
CA ILE A 260 14.99 12.72 -3.90
C ILE A 260 16.34 13.38 -3.57
N ASP A 261 16.38 14.31 -2.62
CA ASP A 261 17.63 14.95 -2.18
C ASP A 261 18.60 13.97 -1.47
N GLU A 262 18.09 12.88 -0.86
CA GLU A 262 18.88 11.84 -0.18
C GLU A 262 19.40 10.75 -1.13
N ILE A 263 18.93 10.74 -2.38
CA ILE A 263 19.17 9.66 -3.32
C ILE A 263 20.43 9.97 -4.14
N GLU A 264 21.48 9.20 -3.89
CA GLU A 264 22.72 9.23 -4.68
C GLU A 264 22.63 8.19 -5.82
N VAL A 265 22.54 8.66 -7.06
CA VAL A 265 22.55 7.82 -8.28
C VAL A 265 23.40 8.49 -9.34
N ASP A 266 24.01 7.69 -10.20
CA ASP A 266 24.87 8.14 -11.29
C ASP A 266 24.12 8.25 -12.63
N GLY A 267 24.65 9.05 -13.55
CA GLY A 267 24.27 9.07 -14.96
C GLY A 267 22.88 9.67 -15.26
N ASP A 268 22.13 9.01 -16.15
CA ASP A 268 20.85 9.51 -16.69
C ASP A 268 19.74 9.57 -15.62
N LEU A 269 19.83 8.71 -14.60
CA LEU A 269 18.92 8.69 -13.45
C LEU A 269 19.00 9.98 -12.64
N THR A 270 20.21 10.52 -12.46
CA THR A 270 20.45 11.78 -11.78
C THR A 270 19.70 12.93 -12.46
N THR A 271 19.75 12.99 -13.79
CA THR A 271 19.05 14.00 -14.59
C THR A 271 17.54 13.87 -14.44
N GLY A 272 17.02 12.64 -14.49
CA GLY A 272 15.59 12.36 -14.30
C GLY A 272 15.07 12.78 -12.93
N LEU A 273 15.84 12.51 -11.87
CA LEU A 273 15.52 12.88 -10.49
C LEU A 273 15.51 14.41 -10.28
N TYR A 274 16.53 15.13 -10.76
CA TYR A 274 16.56 16.59 -10.68
C TYR A 274 15.44 17.25 -11.48
N ALA A 275 15.09 16.69 -12.65
CA ALA A 275 13.96 17.18 -13.43
C ALA A 275 12.64 17.03 -12.64
N VAL A 276 12.36 15.84 -12.09
CA VAL A 276 11.16 15.62 -11.27
C VAL A 276 11.14 16.50 -10.04
N ARG A 277 12.29 16.71 -9.38
CA ARG A 277 12.42 17.59 -8.23
C ARG A 277 12.03 19.04 -8.58
N GLY A 278 12.46 19.53 -9.74
CA GLY A 278 12.07 20.86 -10.24
C GLY A 278 10.57 20.96 -10.51
N GLU A 279 9.98 19.93 -11.13
CA GLU A 279 8.53 19.84 -11.36
C GLU A 279 7.74 19.85 -10.03
N ILE A 280 8.23 19.14 -9.00
CA ILE A 280 7.66 19.18 -7.64
C ILE A 280 7.74 20.59 -7.03
N GLU A 281 8.89 21.25 -7.15
CA GLU A 281 9.08 22.60 -6.63
C GLU A 281 8.10 23.59 -7.26
N GLU A 282 7.93 23.51 -8.58
CA GLU A 282 7.00 24.37 -9.31
C GLU A 282 5.56 24.16 -8.85
N VAL A 283 5.08 22.91 -8.78
CA VAL A 283 3.69 22.63 -8.39
C VAL A 283 3.41 22.98 -6.92
N LEU A 284 4.38 22.77 -6.03
CA LEU A 284 4.26 23.15 -4.62
C LEU A 284 4.28 24.67 -4.44
N GLN A 285 5.03 25.41 -5.25
CA GLN A 285 5.00 26.87 -5.21
C GLN A 285 3.63 27.39 -5.64
N LYS A 286 3.07 26.87 -6.75
CA LYS A 286 1.70 27.19 -7.19
C LYS A 286 0.67 26.91 -6.09
N HIS A 287 0.81 25.79 -5.39
CA HIS A 287 -0.07 25.46 -4.26
C HIS A 287 0.02 26.51 -3.14
N LYS A 288 1.24 26.91 -2.73
CA LYS A 288 1.45 27.93 -1.69
C LYS A 288 0.86 29.28 -2.07
N ASP A 289 1.07 29.72 -3.30
CA ASP A 289 0.59 31.02 -3.78
C ASP A 289 -0.94 31.10 -3.76
N LEU A 290 -1.62 29.99 -4.07
CA LEU A 290 -3.09 29.90 -3.98
C LEU A 290 -3.60 29.91 -2.53
N VAL A 291 -2.93 29.20 -1.62
CA VAL A 291 -3.30 29.18 -0.19
C VAL A 291 -3.12 30.58 0.43
N VAL A 292 -1.97 31.23 0.20
CA VAL A 292 -1.70 32.59 0.69
C VAL A 292 -2.66 33.61 0.05
N GLY A 293 -3.04 33.42 -1.22
CA GLY A 293 -4.04 34.24 -1.90
C GLY A 293 -5.44 34.10 -1.32
N GLU A 294 -5.82 32.90 -0.84
CA GLU A 294 -7.08 32.68 -0.12
C GLU A 294 -7.06 33.35 1.26
N GLU A 295 -5.97 33.21 2.03
CA GLU A 295 -5.82 33.86 3.34
C GLU A 295 -5.94 35.39 3.23
N ARG A 296 -5.26 36.01 2.25
CA ARG A 296 -5.37 37.46 2.00
C ARG A 296 -6.77 37.90 1.59
N ARG A 297 -7.51 37.10 0.81
CA ARG A 297 -8.91 37.39 0.45
C ARG A 297 -9.86 37.28 1.63
N ILE A 298 -9.57 36.41 2.61
CA ILE A 298 -10.33 36.29 3.86
C ILE A 298 -10.01 37.49 4.77
N GLU A 299 -8.77 37.98 4.79
CA GLU A 299 -8.38 39.16 5.57
C GLU A 299 -8.93 40.47 4.97
N GLU A 300 -8.96 40.61 3.64
CA GLU A 300 -9.56 41.77 2.95
C GLU A 300 -11.09 41.70 2.90
N GLY A 301 -11.66 40.49 2.97
CA GLY A 301 -13.08 40.21 3.12
C GLY A 301 -13.49 40.13 4.58
N VAL A 302 -13.49 41.28 5.27
CA VAL A 302 -14.03 41.48 6.63
C VAL A 302 -15.23 40.56 6.88
N LEU A 303 -15.22 39.88 8.04
CA LEU A 303 -16.40 39.38 8.76
C LEU A 303 -17.66 40.20 8.42
N VAL A 304 -18.44 39.76 7.43
CA VAL A 304 -19.85 40.16 7.32
C VAL A 304 -20.64 39.03 7.96
N VAL A 305 -20.63 39.04 9.28
CA VAL A 305 -21.72 38.48 10.08
C VAL A 305 -22.76 39.59 10.16
N VAL A 306 -23.83 39.45 9.39
CA VAL A 306 -25.18 39.88 9.76
C VAL A 306 -26.13 38.76 9.37
#